data_AF-A0A955JA43-F1
#
_entry.id   AF-A0A955JA43-F1
#
_cell.length_a   1.000
_cell.length_b   1.000
_cell.length_c   1.000
_cell.angle_alpha   90.00
_cell.angle_beta   90.00
_cell.angle_gamma   90.00
#
_symmetry.space_group_name_H-M   'P 1'
#
loop_
_entity.id
_entity.type
_entity.pdbx_description
1 polymer ?
#
loop_
_entity_poly.entity_id
_entity_poly.type
_entity_poly.pdbx_seq_one_letter_code
_entity_poly.pdbx_strand_id
1 'polypeptide(L)'
;MNGDGAKTTAPDGASAAVRATVPATGPARPVSGSSVVPASGASKLKGPKSKAAGKRSGAAGRKATQAVLKPGADAGGTAGSSNGGGAGDRGGSSNGKGHGSGNGHGNGHGGTTGSGHGGGGAAGTNGAADGGQPVAPAVRNLRRLLEVARGARRPLIHLQHNPDPDALASAEALRYLLHRLLGVDSVLAYTGRVSRAENRAMLRHLQIRIRPSFHVRYADHDLLLVVDTHPGSGTCKIPGDRVPDVVVDHHPSRGDLSNVRFLYFDPHFGSTSTMVGALLVENGIPFDARLATALTYGIRTDTMDLARSASEHDERIYREVYGRADKQILARIVGARVPQEYFVTLERALRRGEVTDFAVTTWLGAIDHSDVVAEIADLLLRMEGIRWVMVAGHTPERLVASLRAFRATDPPAGDVAHDISDGFGGGHDTFAALQRPLGPDEDPWTAYGDLRDRFLGAVRAKKTLTRPLTLPPDAVTREVPPPGPASKGRRRRKAEAPRAEPDEAV
;
A
#
# COMPACT_ATOMS: atom_id res chain seq x y z
N MET A 1 -39.03 -36.57 1.29
CA MET A 1 -40.38 -36.23 0.83
C MET A 1 -41.37 -36.88 1.78
N ASN A 2 -42.34 -36.09 2.26
CA ASN A 2 -43.53 -36.40 3.09
C ASN A 2 -43.20 -36.74 4.56
N GLY A 3 -43.50 -35.92 5.58
CA GLY A 3 -44.71 -35.10 5.86
C GLY A 3 -45.68 -35.99 6.67
N ASP A 4 -46.39 -35.64 7.72
CA ASP A 4 -46.68 -34.42 8.51
C ASP A 4 -47.46 -34.92 9.76
N GLY A 5 -47.62 -34.11 10.82
CA GLY A 5 -48.79 -34.28 11.72
C GLY A 5 -48.58 -34.01 13.21
N ALA A 6 -49.00 -32.83 13.65
CA ALA A 6 -48.92 -32.24 14.98
C ALA A 6 -49.95 -32.74 16.03
N LYS A 7 -49.67 -32.44 17.32
CA LYS A 7 -50.62 -32.07 18.41
C LYS A 7 -49.81 -31.72 19.68
N THR A 8 -49.52 -30.44 19.98
CA THR A 8 -50.23 -29.52 20.90
C THR A 8 -50.45 -30.02 22.33
N THR A 9 -49.83 -29.36 23.32
CA THR A 9 -50.48 -28.70 24.48
C THR A 9 -49.43 -27.96 25.33
N ALA A 10 -49.65 -26.67 25.56
CA ALA A 10 -49.13 -25.87 26.69
C ALA A 10 -50.30 -25.73 27.71
N PRO A 11 -50.09 -25.32 28.99
CA PRO A 11 -49.86 -23.89 29.28
C PRO A 11 -49.04 -23.52 30.55
N ASP A 12 -48.85 -22.20 30.71
CA ASP A 12 -48.59 -21.40 31.94
C ASP A 12 -47.13 -21.29 32.46
N GLY A 13 -46.58 -20.14 32.87
CA GLY A 13 -47.06 -18.75 33.00
C GLY A 13 -46.05 -17.92 33.85
N ALA A 14 -45.90 -16.62 33.53
CA ALA A 14 -45.28 -15.50 34.28
C ALA A 14 -43.78 -15.59 34.67
N SER A 15 -42.85 -14.72 34.21
CA SER A 15 -42.71 -13.25 34.28
C SER A 15 -42.45 -12.68 35.69
N ALA A 16 -41.21 -12.22 35.93
CA ALA A 16 -40.92 -11.10 36.83
C ALA A 16 -39.54 -10.49 36.50
N ALA A 17 -39.59 -9.26 35.97
CA ALA A 17 -38.46 -8.35 35.82
C ALA A 17 -38.23 -7.58 37.13
N VAL A 18 -36.97 -7.27 37.45
CA VAL A 18 -36.61 -6.30 38.50
C VAL A 18 -35.98 -5.07 37.86
N ARG A 19 -36.69 -3.94 38.00
CA ARG A 19 -36.23 -2.55 37.81
C ARG A 19 -35.83 -1.98 39.17
N ALA A 20 -34.79 -1.15 39.20
CA ALA A 20 -34.59 -0.08 40.18
C ALA A 20 -33.76 1.04 39.48
N THR A 21 -34.40 2.08 38.94
CA THR A 21 -34.73 3.40 39.54
C THR A 21 -33.56 4.38 39.65
N VAL A 22 -33.64 5.40 38.80
CA VAL A 22 -33.00 6.73 38.85
C VAL A 22 -33.82 7.64 39.77
N PRO A 23 -33.22 8.65 40.44
CA PRO A 23 -33.95 9.83 40.88
C PRO A 23 -33.56 11.10 40.10
N ALA A 24 -34.54 11.97 39.88
CA ALA A 24 -34.49 13.15 39.03
C ALA A 24 -34.49 14.48 39.82
N THR A 25 -33.72 15.44 39.28
CA THR A 25 -33.99 16.89 39.08
C THR A 25 -34.23 17.89 40.23
N GLY A 26 -33.40 18.96 40.21
CA GLY A 26 -33.81 20.38 40.24
C GLY A 26 -33.08 21.29 41.24
N PRO A 27 -33.01 22.63 41.06
CA PRO A 27 -32.87 23.43 39.84
C PRO A 27 -31.63 24.37 39.85
N ALA A 28 -31.25 24.86 38.67
CA ALA A 28 -30.16 25.82 38.45
C ALA A 28 -30.59 27.28 38.71
N ARG A 29 -29.65 28.09 39.23
CA ARG A 29 -29.70 29.56 39.19
C ARG A 29 -28.37 30.12 38.68
N PRO A 30 -28.38 31.29 37.98
CA PRO A 30 -27.30 31.73 37.11
C PRO A 30 -26.34 32.69 37.83
N VAL A 31 -25.08 32.70 37.42
CA VAL A 31 -24.15 33.80 37.69
C VAL A 31 -23.59 34.35 36.38
N SER A 32 -23.99 35.59 36.15
CA SER A 32 -23.51 36.56 35.17
C SER A 32 -22.15 37.15 35.57
N GLY A 33 -21.37 37.56 34.57
CA GLY A 33 -20.19 38.45 34.72
C GLY A 33 -19.14 38.14 33.65
N SER A 34 -19.31 38.62 32.42
CA SER A 34 -18.79 39.92 31.95
C SER A 34 -17.29 40.11 32.19
N SER A 35 -16.48 39.98 31.15
CA SER A 35 -15.73 41.14 30.62
C SER A 35 -15.15 40.81 29.25
N VAL A 36 -15.59 41.61 28.27
CA VAL A 36 -14.95 41.88 26.99
C VAL A 36 -14.04 43.11 27.20
N VAL A 37 -13.16 43.34 26.22
CA VAL A 37 -12.36 44.54 25.85
C VAL A 37 -11.02 44.79 26.57
N PRO A 38 -10.05 45.49 25.91
CA PRO A 38 -9.63 45.46 24.49
C PRO A 38 -8.10 45.43 24.27
N ALA A 39 -7.71 45.38 23.00
CA ALA A 39 -6.38 45.70 22.49
C ALA A 39 -5.82 47.05 22.98
N SER A 40 -4.51 47.11 23.24
CA SER A 40 -3.62 48.23 22.91
C SER A 40 -2.16 47.88 23.23
N GLY A 41 -1.22 48.52 22.53
CA GLY A 41 0.08 48.83 23.11
C GLY A 41 1.30 48.23 22.43
N ALA A 42 1.75 48.87 21.36
CA ALA A 42 3.14 48.82 20.93
C ALA A 42 4.08 49.23 22.09
N SER A 43 5.19 48.52 22.27
CA SER A 43 6.36 49.07 22.97
C SER A 43 7.66 48.41 22.51
N LYS A 44 8.54 49.26 21.98
CA LYS A 44 9.95 49.04 21.71
C LYS A 44 10.72 48.89 23.02
N LEU A 45 11.47 47.81 23.21
CA LEU A 45 12.68 47.79 24.06
C LEU A 45 13.69 46.80 23.44
N LYS A 46 14.70 47.29 22.70
CA LYS A 46 16.10 47.44 23.17
C LYS A 46 16.63 46.18 23.86
N GLY A 47 17.44 45.41 23.13
CA GLY A 47 18.20 44.27 23.68
C GLY A 47 19.41 44.69 24.51
N PRO A 48 20.27 43.73 24.88
CA PRO A 48 21.66 44.01 25.19
C PRO A 48 22.61 43.45 24.11
N LYS A 49 23.59 44.28 23.77
CA LYS A 49 24.81 43.92 23.05
C LYS A 49 25.87 43.42 24.05
N SER A 50 26.59 42.37 23.67
CA SER A 50 28.02 42.13 23.96
C SER A 50 28.48 41.04 22.97
N LYS A 51 29.27 41.26 21.91
CA LYS A 51 30.69 41.69 21.81
C LYS A 51 31.55 41.03 22.91
N ALA A 52 32.64 40.31 22.65
CA ALA A 52 33.45 40.16 21.44
C ALA A 52 34.43 38.96 21.56
N ALA A 53 34.94 38.53 20.39
CA ALA A 53 36.30 38.05 20.07
C ALA A 53 36.93 36.92 20.92
N GLY A 54 37.57 35.89 20.36
CA GLY A 54 38.07 35.64 19.01
C GLY A 54 39.35 34.81 19.14
N LYS A 55 39.62 33.90 18.21
CA LYS A 55 40.99 33.57 17.75
C LYS A 55 40.95 32.69 16.51
N ARG A 56 41.71 33.14 15.52
CA ARG A 56 41.99 32.49 14.23
C ARG A 56 43.18 31.53 14.37
N SER A 57 43.13 30.43 13.63
CA SER A 57 44.24 29.74 12.96
C SER A 57 43.58 28.71 12.03
N GLY A 58 43.82 28.59 10.72
CA GLY A 58 45.00 28.91 9.93
C GLY A 58 45.74 27.61 9.58
N ALA A 59 45.78 27.30 8.26
CA ALA A 59 46.58 26.27 7.58
C ALA A 59 46.09 24.81 7.70
N ALA A 60 46.34 23.89 6.77
CA ALA A 60 46.64 23.88 5.33
C ALA A 60 46.65 22.37 4.96
N GLY A 61 46.54 22.05 3.67
CA GLY A 61 46.29 20.70 3.17
C GLY A 61 47.32 19.62 3.52
N ARG A 62 46.96 18.37 3.21
CA ARG A 62 47.76 17.46 2.38
C ARG A 62 46.99 16.19 2.01
N LYS A 63 47.05 15.87 0.72
CA LYS A 63 46.81 14.56 0.12
C LYS A 63 47.84 13.55 0.66
N ALA A 64 47.45 12.28 0.78
CA ALA A 64 48.34 11.15 0.59
C ALA A 64 47.56 9.90 0.15
N THR A 65 47.73 9.56 -1.12
CA THR A 65 47.61 8.24 -1.73
C THR A 65 48.71 7.30 -1.24
N GLN A 66 48.43 5.99 -1.26
CA GLN A 66 49.33 4.82 -1.47
C GLN A 66 48.83 3.65 -0.58
N ALA A 67 49.02 2.37 -0.87
CA ALA A 67 49.36 1.62 -2.06
C ALA A 67 49.16 0.13 -1.70
N VAL A 68 48.98 -0.65 -2.77
CA VAL A 68 49.06 -2.11 -2.91
C VAL A 68 50.03 -2.80 -1.94
N LEU A 69 49.68 -4.00 -1.45
CA LEU A 69 50.58 -5.15 -1.26
C LEU A 69 49.77 -6.47 -1.11
N LYS A 70 49.95 -7.39 -2.06
CA LYS A 70 49.87 -8.86 -1.87
C LYS A 70 51.30 -9.36 -1.64
N PRO A 71 51.52 -10.45 -0.88
CA PRO A 71 51.64 -11.82 -1.44
C PRO A 71 50.96 -12.85 -0.49
N GLY A 72 50.87 -14.16 -0.70
CA GLY A 72 51.46 -15.13 -1.62
C GLY A 72 50.98 -16.54 -1.17
N ALA A 73 51.06 -17.52 -2.06
CA ALA A 73 50.59 -18.89 -1.89
C ALA A 73 51.59 -19.79 -1.15
N ASP A 74 51.10 -20.91 -0.59
CA ASP A 74 51.72 -22.27 -0.50
C ASP A 74 50.70 -23.17 0.25
N ALA A 75 50.27 -24.37 -0.17
CA ALA A 75 50.88 -25.62 -0.66
C ALA A 75 51.01 -26.71 0.44
N GLY A 76 50.54 -27.94 0.13
CA GLY A 76 50.65 -29.20 0.90
C GLY A 76 49.31 -29.70 1.45
N GLY A 77 48.69 -30.82 1.01
CA GLY A 77 49.17 -32.22 0.96
C GLY A 77 49.03 -32.85 2.36
N THR A 78 48.41 -33.99 2.67
CA THR A 78 48.18 -35.30 2.01
C THR A 78 47.16 -36.09 2.89
N ALA A 79 46.22 -36.86 2.31
CA ALA A 79 46.16 -38.34 2.19
C ALA A 79 45.56 -39.16 3.37
N GLY A 80 44.76 -40.19 3.00
CA GLY A 80 44.32 -41.33 3.82
C GLY A 80 42.78 -41.54 3.81
N SER A 81 42.18 -42.28 2.87
CA SER A 81 42.04 -43.77 2.82
C SER A 81 41.24 -44.31 4.03
N SER A 82 40.21 -45.15 3.95
CA SER A 82 39.88 -46.24 3.01
C SER A 82 38.47 -46.82 3.23
N ASN A 83 37.88 -47.29 2.13
CA ASN A 83 37.16 -48.56 1.88
C ASN A 83 35.90 -49.04 2.63
N GLY A 84 34.96 -49.49 1.77
CA GLY A 84 34.28 -50.80 1.83
C GLY A 84 32.76 -50.68 2.01
N GLY A 85 31.87 -51.23 1.17
CA GLY A 85 31.98 -52.19 0.07
C GLY A 85 30.68 -53.02 0.01
N GLY A 86 30.25 -53.43 -1.19
CA GLY A 86 29.25 -54.48 -1.45
C GLY A 86 27.81 -53.97 -1.66
N ALA A 87 27.09 -54.07 -2.78
CA ALA A 87 27.00 -54.98 -3.95
C ALA A 87 25.69 -55.79 -3.95
N GLY A 88 24.99 -55.75 -5.09
CA GLY A 88 24.00 -56.72 -5.57
C GLY A 88 22.53 -56.31 -5.41
N ASP A 89 21.61 -56.62 -6.32
CA ASP A 89 21.65 -57.13 -7.70
C ASP A 89 20.19 -57.09 -8.23
N ARG A 90 20.05 -57.01 -9.57
CA ARG A 90 18.94 -57.51 -10.42
C ARG A 90 17.45 -57.18 -10.15
N GLY A 91 16.85 -56.56 -11.18
CA GLY A 91 15.88 -57.30 -12.03
C GLY A 91 14.50 -56.66 -12.28
N GLY A 92 14.13 -56.54 -13.57
CA GLY A 92 12.77 -56.91 -14.02
C GLY A 92 11.80 -55.83 -14.54
N SER A 93 11.92 -55.53 -15.84
CA SER A 93 10.84 -55.39 -16.87
C SER A 93 9.36 -55.31 -16.45
N SER A 94 8.58 -54.36 -17.00
CA SER A 94 7.63 -54.65 -18.10
C SER A 94 6.67 -53.49 -18.45
N ASN A 95 6.27 -53.51 -19.73
CA ASN A 95 5.37 -52.65 -20.49
C ASN A 95 3.95 -52.47 -19.92
N GLY A 96 3.30 -51.35 -20.30
CA GLY A 96 1.84 -51.21 -20.32
C GLY A 96 1.37 -50.03 -21.17
N LYS A 97 1.03 -50.29 -22.44
CA LYS A 97 0.34 -49.39 -23.37
C LYS A 97 -1.12 -49.15 -22.95
N GLY A 98 -1.66 -47.97 -23.22
CA GLY A 98 -3.09 -47.68 -23.19
C GLY A 98 -3.45 -46.49 -24.09
N HIS A 99 -4.21 -46.77 -25.14
CA HIS A 99 -4.69 -45.86 -26.20
C HIS A 99 -5.94 -45.06 -25.80
N GLY A 100 -6.21 -43.97 -26.53
CA GLY A 100 -7.52 -43.31 -26.71
C GLY A 100 -7.38 -41.78 -26.79
N SER A 101 -7.07 -41.16 -27.92
CA SER A 101 -7.90 -40.89 -29.12
C SER A 101 -9.08 -39.94 -28.89
N GLY A 102 -9.10 -38.81 -29.60
CA GLY A 102 -10.31 -38.02 -29.85
C GLY A 102 -10.11 -36.51 -30.08
N ASN A 103 -9.85 -36.14 -31.34
CA ASN A 103 -10.13 -34.89 -32.08
C ASN A 103 -10.30 -33.57 -31.30
N GLY A 104 -9.67 -32.45 -31.67
CA GLY A 104 -9.27 -31.98 -33.00
C GLY A 104 -9.93 -30.62 -33.25
N HIS A 105 -9.16 -29.63 -33.70
CA HIS A 105 -9.48 -28.64 -34.75
C HIS A 105 -8.31 -27.68 -34.86
N GLY A 106 -7.69 -27.66 -36.05
CA GLY A 106 -6.55 -26.82 -36.36
C GLY A 106 -6.94 -25.44 -36.84
N ASN A 107 -5.94 -24.56 -36.85
CA ASN A 107 -5.71 -23.68 -37.99
C ASN A 107 -4.22 -23.38 -38.07
N GLY A 108 -3.62 -23.76 -39.19
CA GLY A 108 -2.22 -23.51 -39.49
C GLY A 108 -2.05 -22.21 -40.26
N HIS A 109 -0.87 -21.61 -40.14
CA HIS A 109 -0.22 -20.81 -41.18
C HIS A 109 1.28 -21.19 -41.21
N GLY A 110 1.76 -21.57 -42.40
CA GLY A 110 3.15 -21.91 -42.71
C GLY A 110 4.06 -20.69 -42.65
N GLY A 111 5.34 -20.84 -42.32
CA GLY A 111 6.44 -21.18 -43.26
C GLY A 111 7.20 -19.87 -43.56
N THR A 112 8.52 -19.72 -43.40
CA THR A 112 9.60 -20.55 -43.93
C THR A 112 10.96 -20.26 -43.22
N THR A 113 11.85 -21.23 -43.42
CA THR A 113 13.31 -21.38 -43.14
C THR A 113 14.21 -20.19 -43.54
N GLY A 114 15.44 -19.98 -43.06
CA GLY A 114 16.41 -20.79 -42.30
C GLY A 114 17.80 -20.10 -42.24
N SER A 115 18.83 -20.87 -41.82
CA SER A 115 20.27 -20.54 -41.65
C SER A 115 20.64 -19.82 -40.33
N GLY A 116 21.54 -20.28 -39.46
CA GLY A 116 22.64 -21.25 -39.57
C GLY A 116 23.91 -20.64 -38.91
N HIS A 117 24.73 -21.47 -38.25
CA HIS A 117 25.95 -21.22 -37.43
C HIS A 117 25.67 -21.28 -35.91
N GLY A 118 26.24 -22.18 -35.10
CA GLY A 118 27.41 -23.05 -35.27
C GLY A 118 28.37 -22.77 -34.11
N GLY A 119 28.44 -23.65 -33.12
CA GLY A 119 29.36 -23.52 -31.98
C GLY A 119 29.21 -24.67 -31.00
N GLY A 120 29.97 -25.75 -31.24
CA GLY A 120 30.02 -26.93 -30.37
C GLY A 120 30.81 -26.68 -29.08
N GLY A 121 30.50 -27.48 -28.06
CA GLY A 121 31.22 -27.45 -26.79
C GLY A 121 30.77 -28.56 -25.84
N ALA A 122 31.42 -29.72 -25.96
CA ALA A 122 31.67 -30.73 -24.93
C ALA A 122 30.53 -31.13 -23.97
N ALA A 123 29.97 -32.33 -24.21
CA ALA A 123 29.21 -33.09 -23.24
C ALA A 123 30.11 -33.55 -22.09
N GLY A 124 30.07 -32.83 -20.98
CA GLY A 124 30.54 -33.31 -19.68
C GLY A 124 29.42 -34.08 -19.00
N THR A 125 29.61 -35.39 -18.85
CA THR A 125 28.76 -36.27 -18.04
C THR A 125 28.90 -35.89 -16.58
N ASN A 126 27.86 -35.31 -15.98
CA ASN A 126 27.79 -35.13 -14.53
C ASN A 126 26.48 -35.68 -13.98
N GLY A 127 26.64 -36.73 -13.17
CA GLY A 127 25.92 -37.00 -11.93
C GLY A 127 24.41 -36.88 -11.96
N ALA A 128 23.74 -38.04 -11.88
CA ALA A 128 22.35 -38.14 -11.43
C ALA A 128 22.16 -37.39 -10.11
N ALA A 129 21.58 -36.18 -10.19
CA ALA A 129 21.08 -35.45 -9.04
C ALA A 129 19.67 -35.96 -8.74
N ASP A 130 19.48 -36.30 -7.47
CA ASP A 130 18.26 -36.69 -6.79
C ASP A 130 17.00 -35.98 -7.34
N GLY A 131 16.02 -36.79 -7.78
CA GLY A 131 14.80 -36.38 -8.48
C GLY A 131 13.73 -35.77 -7.58
N GLY A 132 14.10 -34.79 -6.75
CA GLY A 132 13.13 -33.98 -6.01
C GLY A 132 12.41 -33.01 -6.95
N GLN A 133 11.08 -33.09 -7.01
CA GLN A 133 10.25 -32.03 -7.61
C GLN A 133 10.72 -30.66 -7.09
N PRO A 134 10.80 -29.61 -7.94
CA PRO A 134 11.22 -28.30 -7.49
C PRO A 134 10.31 -27.81 -6.35
N VAL A 135 10.90 -27.62 -5.17
CA VAL A 135 10.18 -27.12 -3.99
C VAL A 135 9.60 -25.74 -4.32
N ALA A 136 8.30 -25.57 -4.12
CA ALA A 136 7.61 -24.30 -4.41
C ALA A 136 8.33 -23.11 -3.73
N PRO A 137 8.49 -21.95 -4.41
CA PRO A 137 9.26 -20.82 -3.90
C PRO A 137 8.87 -20.38 -2.49
N ALA A 138 7.56 -20.35 -2.16
CA ALA A 138 7.08 -19.98 -0.83
C ALA A 138 7.53 -20.95 0.26
N VAL A 139 7.62 -22.25 -0.03
CA VAL A 139 8.10 -23.25 0.93
C VAL A 139 9.58 -23.06 1.23
N ARG A 140 10.39 -22.81 0.19
CA ARG A 140 11.82 -22.49 0.35
C ARG A 140 12.01 -21.19 1.14
N ASN A 141 11.27 -20.14 0.80
CA ASN A 141 11.37 -18.84 1.44
C ASN A 141 10.94 -18.90 2.91
N LEU A 142 9.88 -19.66 3.25
CA LEU A 142 9.49 -19.87 4.64
C LEU A 142 10.61 -20.56 5.44
N ARG A 143 11.23 -21.62 4.89
CA ARG A 143 12.35 -22.30 5.57
C ARG A 143 13.50 -21.34 5.86
N ARG A 144 13.94 -20.55 4.87
CA ARG A 144 15.01 -19.57 5.03
C ARG A 144 14.67 -18.47 6.04
N LEU A 145 13.42 -17.98 6.05
CA LEU A 145 12.94 -17.04 7.06
C LEU A 145 13.09 -17.64 8.47
N LEU A 146 12.64 -18.87 8.67
CA LEU A 146 12.70 -19.55 9.96
C LEU A 146 14.13 -19.87 10.39
N GLU A 147 15.04 -20.15 9.45
CA GLU A 147 16.47 -20.34 9.73
C GLU A 147 17.11 -19.06 10.29
N VAL A 148 16.85 -17.91 9.65
CA VAL A 148 17.37 -16.62 10.12
C VAL A 148 16.75 -16.19 11.45
N ALA A 149 15.45 -16.46 11.64
CA ALA A 149 14.72 -16.13 12.85
C ALA A 149 14.94 -17.12 14.01
N ARG A 150 15.60 -18.26 13.78
CA ARG A 150 15.80 -19.30 14.80
C ARG A 150 16.60 -18.74 15.97
N GLY A 151 16.04 -18.87 17.18
CA GLY A 151 16.67 -18.41 18.42
C GLY A 151 16.44 -16.93 18.76
N ALA A 152 15.79 -16.16 17.88
CA ALA A 152 15.37 -14.80 18.20
C ALA A 152 14.34 -14.80 19.33
N ARG A 153 14.46 -13.83 20.24
CA ARG A 153 13.60 -13.68 21.42
C ARG A 153 12.77 -12.41 21.37
N ARG A 154 13.24 -11.38 20.65
CA ARG A 154 12.60 -10.08 20.56
C ARG A 154 12.64 -9.56 19.11
N PRO A 155 11.96 -10.21 18.15
CA PRO A 155 11.84 -9.69 16.79
C PRO A 155 11.16 -8.32 16.75
N LEU A 156 11.69 -7.47 15.89
CA LEU A 156 11.13 -6.18 15.50
C LEU A 156 10.82 -6.21 14.01
N ILE A 157 9.58 -5.92 13.64
CA ILE A 157 9.16 -5.77 12.25
C ILE A 157 8.95 -4.28 11.99
N HIS A 158 9.77 -3.71 11.12
CA HIS A 158 9.71 -2.32 10.72
C HIS A 158 8.95 -2.15 9.39
N LEU A 159 7.98 -1.26 9.38
CA LEU A 159 7.16 -0.94 8.22
C LEU A 159 7.68 0.32 7.51
N GLN A 160 7.25 0.52 6.26
CA GLN A 160 7.47 1.76 5.53
C GLN A 160 7.00 3.02 6.28
N HIS A 161 7.56 4.16 5.90
CA HIS A 161 7.15 5.47 6.38
C HIS A 161 5.70 5.76 5.98
N ASN A 162 4.84 6.14 6.94
CA ASN A 162 3.39 6.31 6.75
C ASN A 162 2.74 5.01 6.21
N PRO A 163 2.69 3.92 7.02
CA PRO A 163 2.33 2.61 6.53
C PRO A 163 0.91 2.55 5.95
N ASP A 164 0.82 1.95 4.77
CA ASP A 164 -0.41 1.69 4.04
C ASP A 164 -0.98 0.29 4.40
N PRO A 165 -2.12 -0.13 3.80
CA PRO A 165 -2.68 -1.43 4.07
C PRO A 165 -1.78 -2.61 3.72
N ASP A 166 -0.91 -2.50 2.71
CA ASP A 166 -0.03 -3.60 2.32
C ASP A 166 1.05 -3.83 3.39
N ALA A 167 1.71 -2.76 3.83
CA ALA A 167 2.66 -2.82 4.94
C ALA A 167 2.02 -3.35 6.23
N LEU A 168 0.81 -2.88 6.56
CA LEU A 168 0.10 -3.27 7.78
C LEU A 168 -0.29 -4.75 7.78
N ALA A 169 -0.86 -5.23 6.66
CA ALA A 169 -1.23 -6.63 6.50
C ALA A 169 0.00 -7.53 6.51
N SER A 170 1.05 -7.12 5.79
CA SER A 170 2.26 -7.90 5.65
C SER A 170 3.02 -8.06 6.96
N ALA A 171 3.12 -6.97 7.74
CA ALA A 171 3.72 -7.00 9.06
C ALA A 171 2.96 -7.90 10.04
N GLU A 172 1.63 -7.84 10.02
CA GLU A 172 0.79 -8.69 10.87
C GLU A 172 0.90 -10.18 10.48
N ALA A 173 0.99 -10.49 9.17
CA ALA A 173 1.20 -11.85 8.69
C ALA A 173 2.57 -12.42 9.10
N LEU A 174 3.65 -11.62 9.01
CA LEU A 174 4.97 -12.02 9.49
C LEU A 174 4.98 -12.22 11.00
N ARG A 175 4.36 -11.32 11.77
CA ARG A 175 4.19 -11.48 13.22
C ARG A 175 3.46 -12.78 13.55
N TYR A 176 2.39 -13.07 12.81
CA TYR A 176 1.63 -14.31 12.97
C TYR A 176 2.49 -15.55 12.66
N LEU A 177 3.25 -15.55 11.57
CA LEU A 177 4.17 -16.64 11.21
C LEU A 177 5.21 -16.90 12.30
N LEU A 178 5.88 -15.84 12.79
CA LEU A 178 6.90 -15.95 13.84
C LEU A 178 6.29 -16.50 15.15
N HIS A 179 5.15 -15.97 15.57
CA HIS A 179 4.46 -16.46 16.75
C HIS A 179 4.00 -17.92 16.58
N ARG A 180 3.38 -18.25 15.45
CA ARG A 180 2.80 -19.58 15.22
C ARG A 180 3.85 -20.69 15.08
N LEU A 181 4.98 -20.40 14.46
CA LEU A 181 5.99 -21.41 14.12
C LEU A 181 7.19 -21.43 15.07
N LEU A 182 7.51 -20.31 15.73
CA LEU A 182 8.64 -20.18 16.63
C LEU A 182 8.23 -19.82 18.07
N GLY A 183 6.96 -19.54 18.33
CA GLY A 183 6.47 -19.18 19.66
C GLY A 183 6.97 -17.82 20.17
N VAL A 184 7.38 -16.92 19.26
CA VAL A 184 7.97 -15.63 19.61
C VAL A 184 7.07 -14.47 19.21
N ASP A 185 6.82 -13.56 20.15
CA ASP A 185 6.08 -12.32 19.89
C ASP A 185 6.98 -11.27 19.23
N SER A 186 6.42 -10.49 18.30
CA SER A 186 7.13 -9.42 17.60
C SER A 186 6.50 -8.06 17.86
N VAL A 187 7.35 -7.02 17.93
CA VAL A 187 6.89 -5.62 17.93
C VAL A 187 6.78 -5.14 16.49
N LEU A 188 5.67 -4.49 16.14
CA LEU A 188 5.51 -3.79 14.87
C LEU A 188 5.81 -2.31 15.06
N ALA A 189 6.77 -1.76 14.29
CA ALA A 189 7.19 -0.36 14.41
C ALA A 189 7.18 0.38 13.08
N TYR A 190 6.80 1.66 13.09
CA TYR A 190 6.71 2.49 11.89
C TYR A 190 7.21 3.91 12.14
N THR A 191 7.60 4.62 11.08
CA THR A 191 7.83 6.07 11.14
C THR A 191 6.68 6.84 10.49
N GLY A 192 6.57 8.13 10.80
CA GLY A 192 5.54 8.98 10.22
C GLY A 192 4.19 8.82 10.94
N ARG A 193 3.10 8.80 10.19
CA ARG A 193 1.72 8.81 10.70
C ARG A 193 0.82 7.85 9.92
N VAL A 194 -0.21 7.33 10.59
CA VAL A 194 -1.30 6.59 9.96
C VAL A 194 -2.53 7.49 9.89
N SER A 195 -2.63 8.26 8.79
CA SER A 195 -3.62 9.33 8.64
C SER A 195 -4.79 8.98 7.73
N ARG A 196 -4.68 8.02 6.82
CA ARG A 196 -5.83 7.54 6.05
C ARG A 196 -6.89 6.91 6.97
N ALA A 197 -8.16 7.20 6.70
CA ALA A 197 -9.27 6.75 7.55
C ALA A 197 -9.42 5.23 7.53
N GLU A 198 -9.22 4.64 6.36
CA GLU A 198 -9.24 3.21 6.08
C GLU A 198 -8.11 2.50 6.82
N ASN A 199 -6.87 3.03 6.77
CA ASN A 199 -5.73 2.44 7.48
C ASN A 199 -5.98 2.44 9.01
N ARG A 200 -6.53 3.54 9.56
CA ARG A 200 -6.93 3.56 10.98
C ARG A 200 -8.07 2.60 11.28
N ALA A 201 -9.03 2.44 10.37
CA ALA A 201 -10.12 1.49 10.52
C ALA A 201 -9.60 0.05 10.49
N MET A 202 -8.62 -0.25 9.63
CA MET A 202 -7.92 -1.53 9.56
C MET A 202 -7.25 -1.85 10.90
N LEU A 203 -6.43 -0.94 11.44
CA LEU A 203 -5.80 -1.10 12.77
C LEU A 203 -6.84 -1.39 13.86
N ARG A 204 -7.94 -0.63 13.89
CA ARG A 204 -8.99 -0.79 14.92
C ARG A 204 -9.79 -2.08 14.76
N HIS A 205 -10.28 -2.40 13.57
CA HIS A 205 -11.18 -3.54 13.38
C HIS A 205 -10.44 -4.87 13.34
N LEU A 206 -9.20 -4.88 12.86
CA LEU A 206 -8.36 -6.08 12.81
C LEU A 206 -7.46 -6.24 14.04
N GLN A 207 -7.46 -5.26 14.95
CA GLN A 207 -6.70 -5.27 16.20
C GLN A 207 -5.18 -5.36 15.99
N ILE A 208 -4.69 -4.81 14.87
CA ILE A 208 -3.26 -4.74 14.54
C ILE A 208 -2.63 -3.68 15.42
N ARG A 209 -1.63 -4.07 16.22
CA ARG A 209 -0.97 -3.16 17.18
C ARG A 209 0.40 -2.75 16.65
N ILE A 210 0.51 -1.49 16.28
CA ILE A 210 1.77 -0.87 15.82
C ILE A 210 2.25 0.19 16.82
N ARG A 211 3.55 0.45 16.83
CA ARG A 211 4.20 1.46 17.67
C ARG A 211 4.95 2.48 16.82
N PRO A 212 4.83 3.78 17.11
CA PRO A 212 5.74 4.77 16.53
C PRO A 212 7.18 4.40 16.89
N SER A 213 8.09 4.47 15.93
CA SER A 213 9.48 4.02 16.10
C SER A 213 10.21 4.76 17.22
N PHE A 214 9.88 6.03 17.49
CA PHE A 214 10.44 6.81 18.59
C PHE A 214 10.03 6.33 19.99
N HIS A 215 9.03 5.43 20.10
CA HIS A 215 8.69 4.74 21.35
C HIS A 215 9.34 3.35 21.45
N VAL A 216 10.15 2.94 20.47
CA VAL A 216 10.77 1.62 20.42
C VAL A 216 12.29 1.76 20.48
N ARG A 217 12.93 1.08 21.44
CA ARG A 217 14.39 0.99 21.49
C ARG A 217 14.84 -0.13 20.56
N TYR A 218 15.34 0.21 19.37
CA TYR A 218 15.72 -0.79 18.36
C TYR A 218 16.84 -1.71 18.85
N ALA A 219 17.77 -1.20 19.66
CA ALA A 219 18.88 -1.98 20.23
C ALA A 219 18.44 -3.15 21.14
N ASP A 220 17.21 -3.11 21.66
CA ASP A 220 16.66 -4.17 22.52
C ASP A 220 16.21 -5.43 21.75
N HIS A 221 16.17 -5.36 20.43
CA HIS A 221 15.59 -6.38 19.56
C HIS A 221 16.69 -7.15 18.85
N ASP A 222 16.68 -8.48 18.94
CA ASP A 222 17.75 -9.35 18.43
C ASP A 222 17.56 -9.80 16.97
N LEU A 223 16.42 -9.44 16.37
CA LEU A 223 16.11 -9.68 14.97
C LEU A 223 15.33 -8.50 14.40
N LEU A 224 15.81 -7.90 13.31
CA LEU A 224 15.12 -6.82 12.59
C LEU A 224 14.64 -7.30 11.23
N LEU A 225 13.33 -7.33 11.05
CA LEU A 225 12.68 -7.54 9.77
C LEU A 225 12.18 -6.20 9.24
N VAL A 226 12.23 -6.01 7.94
CA VAL A 226 11.65 -4.87 7.23
C VAL A 226 10.68 -5.41 6.20
N VAL A 227 9.51 -4.78 6.10
CA VAL A 227 8.44 -5.23 5.24
C VAL A 227 7.85 -4.08 4.44
N ASP A 228 7.53 -4.36 3.18
CA ASP A 228 6.91 -3.43 2.24
C ASP A 228 7.75 -2.16 1.99
N THR A 229 9.06 -2.31 2.20
CA THR A 229 10.09 -1.33 1.95
C THR A 229 11.45 -2.01 2.10
N HIS A 230 12.51 -1.33 1.69
CA HIS A 230 13.88 -1.80 1.85
C HIS A 230 14.87 -0.63 2.02
N PRO A 231 16.05 -0.84 2.63
CA PRO A 231 17.10 0.18 2.67
C PRO A 231 17.40 0.74 1.28
N GLY A 232 17.37 2.06 1.13
CA GLY A 232 17.56 2.75 -0.17
C GLY A 232 16.28 3.05 -0.96
N SER A 233 15.11 2.53 -0.55
CA SER A 233 13.80 2.85 -1.17
C SER A 233 13.34 4.30 -0.96
N GLY A 234 13.93 5.01 0.00
CA GLY A 234 13.49 6.34 0.45
C GLY A 234 12.29 6.33 1.43
N THR A 235 11.50 5.24 1.46
CA THR A 235 10.40 5.05 2.43
C THR A 235 10.85 4.26 3.66
N CYS A 236 11.96 3.51 3.58
CA CYS A 236 12.56 2.83 4.72
C CYS A 236 13.31 3.82 5.62
N LYS A 237 12.77 4.09 6.81
CA LYS A 237 13.37 5.02 7.79
C LYS A 237 13.58 4.31 9.13
N ILE A 238 14.60 3.45 9.16
CA ILE A 238 15.03 2.77 10.38
C ILE A 238 15.83 3.77 11.24
N PRO A 239 15.51 3.95 12.54
CA PRO A 239 16.33 4.75 13.43
C PRO A 239 17.74 4.17 13.62
N GLY A 240 18.76 5.01 13.39
CA GLY A 240 20.17 4.62 13.48
C GLY A 240 20.66 3.82 12.28
N ASP A 241 21.90 3.32 12.35
CA ASP A 241 22.57 2.66 11.22
C ASP A 241 22.38 1.13 11.20
N ARG A 242 21.27 0.64 11.77
CA ARG A 242 21.03 -0.81 11.89
C ARG A 242 20.60 -1.38 10.54
N VAL A 243 21.40 -2.32 10.03
CA VAL A 243 21.07 -3.13 8.85
C VAL A 243 19.99 -4.16 9.23
N PRO A 244 18.94 -4.34 8.40
CA PRO A 244 17.92 -5.36 8.65
C PRO A 244 18.44 -6.77 8.38
N ASP A 245 18.04 -7.73 9.22
CA ASP A 245 18.32 -9.15 9.05
C ASP A 245 17.45 -9.75 7.93
N VAL A 246 16.21 -9.28 7.81
CA VAL A 246 15.22 -9.76 6.83
C VAL A 246 14.61 -8.58 6.09
N VAL A 247 14.45 -8.72 4.78
CA VAL A 247 13.67 -7.80 3.94
C VAL A 247 12.64 -8.60 3.14
N VAL A 248 11.38 -8.18 3.20
CA VAL A 248 10.29 -8.70 2.34
C VAL A 248 9.65 -7.54 1.60
N ASP A 249 9.83 -7.46 0.29
CA ASP A 249 9.39 -6.31 -0.50
C ASP A 249 9.21 -6.65 -1.98
N HIS A 250 8.28 -5.96 -2.64
CA HIS A 250 8.01 -6.06 -4.08
C HIS A 250 8.33 -4.78 -4.86
N HIS A 251 8.68 -3.68 -4.19
CA HIS A 251 9.01 -2.44 -4.90
C HIS A 251 10.29 -2.59 -5.74
N PRO A 252 10.37 -2.04 -6.97
CA PRO A 252 11.61 -2.01 -7.74
C PRO A 252 12.75 -1.33 -6.96
N SER A 253 13.92 -1.97 -6.87
CA SER A 253 15.05 -1.47 -6.07
C SER A 253 16.23 -1.02 -6.91
N ARG A 254 16.94 -0.01 -6.41
CA ARG A 254 18.31 0.38 -6.81
C ARG A 254 19.27 0.46 -5.60
N GLY A 255 18.91 -0.12 -4.46
CA GLY A 255 19.68 -0.07 -3.20
C GLY A 255 20.60 -1.30 -3.00
N ASP A 256 21.68 -1.14 -2.23
CA ASP A 256 22.54 -2.26 -1.83
C ASP A 256 21.88 -3.06 -0.69
N LEU A 257 21.48 -4.29 -0.99
CA LEU A 257 20.86 -5.23 -0.05
C LEU A 257 21.77 -6.43 0.28
N SER A 258 23.06 -6.36 -0.06
CA SER A 258 24.02 -7.47 0.10
C SER A 258 24.21 -7.95 1.54
N ASN A 259 24.01 -7.06 2.52
CA ASN A 259 24.17 -7.36 3.94
C ASN A 259 22.90 -7.92 4.61
N VAL A 260 21.80 -8.11 3.87
CA VAL A 260 20.56 -8.69 4.39
C VAL A 260 20.68 -10.21 4.44
N ARG A 261 20.47 -10.82 5.62
CA ARG A 261 20.63 -12.27 5.81
C ARG A 261 19.58 -13.10 5.09
N PHE A 262 18.35 -12.60 5.02
CA PHE A 262 17.28 -13.19 4.20
C PHE A 262 16.51 -12.11 3.43
N LEU A 263 16.63 -12.18 2.11
CA LEU A 263 15.96 -11.32 1.17
C LEU A 263 14.86 -12.12 0.45
N TYR A 264 13.59 -11.79 0.73
CA TYR A 264 12.48 -12.20 -0.11
C TYR A 264 12.01 -10.98 -0.89
N PHE A 265 12.59 -10.81 -2.08
CA PHE A 265 12.40 -9.62 -2.89
C PHE A 265 12.02 -10.03 -4.30
N ASP A 266 10.85 -9.61 -4.77
CA ASP A 266 10.37 -9.95 -6.11
C ASP A 266 9.37 -8.92 -6.65
N PRO A 267 9.81 -8.02 -7.56
CA PRO A 267 8.94 -7.02 -8.17
C PRO A 267 7.87 -7.53 -9.12
N HIS A 268 7.79 -8.83 -9.38
CA HIS A 268 6.69 -9.41 -10.15
C HIS A 268 5.42 -9.58 -9.30
N PHE A 269 5.52 -9.54 -7.98
CA PHE A 269 4.35 -9.55 -7.11
C PHE A 269 3.69 -8.18 -7.11
N GLY A 270 2.36 -8.16 -7.20
CA GLY A 270 1.58 -6.93 -7.15
C GLY A 270 1.44 -6.33 -5.74
N SER A 271 1.78 -7.08 -4.70
CA SER A 271 1.83 -6.61 -3.31
C SER A 271 2.74 -7.47 -2.43
N THR A 272 3.32 -6.88 -1.38
CA THR A 272 4.02 -7.60 -0.31
C THR A 272 3.08 -8.56 0.42
N SER A 273 1.79 -8.21 0.54
CA SER A 273 0.73 -9.03 1.15
C SER A 273 0.54 -10.34 0.40
N THR A 274 0.65 -10.35 -0.93
CA THR A 274 0.63 -11.58 -1.72
C THR A 274 1.85 -12.44 -1.38
N MET A 275 3.04 -11.86 -1.26
CA MET A 275 4.28 -12.60 -0.95
C MET A 275 4.17 -13.32 0.40
N VAL A 276 3.76 -12.63 1.46
CA VAL A 276 3.62 -13.24 2.79
C VAL A 276 2.35 -14.10 2.90
N GLY A 277 1.30 -13.78 2.16
CA GLY A 277 0.11 -14.61 2.02
C GLY A 277 0.44 -15.97 1.39
N ALA A 278 1.32 -16.00 0.39
CA ALA A 278 1.85 -17.24 -0.19
C ALA A 278 2.61 -18.08 0.84
N LEU A 279 3.39 -17.46 1.74
CA LEU A 279 4.06 -18.19 2.83
C LEU A 279 3.05 -18.92 3.72
N LEU A 280 1.86 -18.35 3.96
CA LEU A 280 0.81 -18.98 4.75
C LEU A 280 0.07 -20.07 3.95
N VAL A 281 -0.48 -19.70 2.79
CA VAL A 281 -1.38 -20.53 1.99
C VAL A 281 -0.65 -21.74 1.42
N GLU A 282 0.51 -21.54 0.77
CA GLU A 282 1.21 -22.62 0.06
C GLU A 282 1.92 -23.59 1.02
N ASN A 283 2.17 -23.18 2.27
CA ASN A 283 2.67 -24.06 3.33
C ASN A 283 1.55 -24.68 4.18
N GLY A 284 0.27 -24.47 3.83
CA GLY A 284 -0.86 -25.02 4.57
C GLY A 284 -0.98 -24.52 6.01
N ILE A 285 -0.46 -23.33 6.31
CA ILE A 285 -0.49 -22.75 7.65
C ILE A 285 -1.89 -22.18 7.89
N PRO A 286 -2.62 -22.63 8.93
CA PRO A 286 -3.93 -22.07 9.24
C PRO A 286 -3.78 -20.62 9.73
N PHE A 287 -4.73 -19.77 9.37
CA PHE A 287 -4.85 -18.39 9.85
C PHE A 287 -6.33 -18.03 10.01
N ASP A 288 -6.61 -17.02 10.84
CA ASP A 288 -7.97 -16.63 11.17
C ASP A 288 -8.56 -15.64 10.14
N ALA A 289 -9.86 -15.38 10.27
CA ALA A 289 -10.58 -14.46 9.40
C ALA A 289 -10.07 -13.01 9.48
N ARG A 290 -9.47 -12.60 10.60
CA ARG A 290 -8.93 -11.23 10.75
C ARG A 290 -7.68 -11.05 9.92
N LEU A 291 -6.73 -11.99 10.00
CA LEU A 291 -5.54 -11.97 9.16
C LEU A 291 -5.89 -12.15 7.69
N ALA A 292 -6.87 -13.00 7.37
CA ALA A 292 -7.39 -13.12 6.02
C ALA A 292 -7.94 -11.78 5.51
N THR A 293 -8.76 -11.06 6.30
CA THR A 293 -9.26 -9.72 5.95
C THR A 293 -8.13 -8.70 5.78
N ALA A 294 -7.08 -8.76 6.61
CA ALA A 294 -5.92 -7.88 6.49
C ALA A 294 -5.24 -8.07 5.12
N LEU A 295 -4.86 -9.32 4.82
CA LEU A 295 -4.21 -9.71 3.56
C LEU A 295 -5.09 -9.38 2.35
N THR A 296 -6.38 -9.67 2.41
CA THR A 296 -7.34 -9.28 1.37
C THR A 296 -7.29 -7.77 1.10
N TYR A 297 -7.33 -6.95 2.15
CA TYR A 297 -7.34 -5.51 1.96
C TYR A 297 -6.00 -4.99 1.43
N GLY A 298 -4.87 -5.49 1.95
CA GLY A 298 -3.53 -5.14 1.48
C GLY A 298 -3.31 -5.46 0.00
N ILE A 299 -3.60 -6.71 -0.41
CA ILE A 299 -3.51 -7.12 -1.83
C ILE A 299 -4.42 -6.23 -2.70
N ARG A 300 -5.67 -6.02 -2.26
CA ARG A 300 -6.64 -5.24 -3.01
C ARG A 300 -6.19 -3.81 -3.25
N THR A 301 -5.62 -3.14 -2.25
CA THR A 301 -5.24 -1.73 -2.40
C THR A 301 -4.05 -1.56 -3.31
N ASP A 302 -3.06 -2.44 -3.19
CA ASP A 302 -1.81 -2.26 -3.94
C ASP A 302 -1.91 -2.71 -5.40
N THR A 303 -2.74 -3.74 -5.64
CA THR A 303 -3.06 -4.19 -7.00
C THR A 303 -4.22 -3.44 -7.65
N MET A 304 -4.83 -2.46 -6.97
CA MET A 304 -6.05 -1.77 -7.42
C MET A 304 -7.19 -2.74 -7.80
N ASP A 305 -7.54 -3.64 -6.88
CA ASP A 305 -8.54 -4.69 -7.11
C ASP A 305 -8.14 -5.61 -8.28
N LEU A 306 -6.85 -5.98 -8.34
CA LEU A 306 -6.20 -6.77 -9.40
C LEU A 306 -6.12 -6.10 -10.78
N ALA A 307 -6.52 -4.83 -10.90
CA ALA A 307 -6.46 -4.10 -12.17
C ALA A 307 -5.05 -3.60 -12.53
N ARG A 308 -4.11 -3.61 -11.58
CA ARG A 308 -2.77 -3.01 -11.74
C ARG A 308 -1.69 -3.94 -11.20
N SER A 309 -0.66 -4.19 -12.01
CA SER A 309 0.56 -4.91 -11.63
C SER A 309 0.29 -6.26 -10.94
N ALA A 310 -0.88 -6.85 -11.15
CA ALA A 310 -1.26 -8.12 -10.55
C ALA A 310 -0.67 -9.27 -11.38
N SER A 311 -0.04 -10.20 -10.69
CA SER A 311 0.43 -11.47 -11.24
C SER A 311 -0.57 -12.59 -10.97
N GLU A 312 -0.34 -13.75 -11.60
CA GLU A 312 -1.09 -14.97 -11.27
C GLU A 312 -0.96 -15.36 -9.79
N HIS A 313 0.13 -14.96 -9.12
CA HIS A 313 0.27 -15.15 -7.68
C HIS A 313 -0.73 -14.29 -6.90
N ASP A 314 -0.91 -13.03 -7.30
CA ASP A 314 -1.87 -12.13 -6.65
C ASP A 314 -3.29 -12.67 -6.79
N GLU A 315 -3.71 -13.09 -7.98
CA GLU A 315 -5.04 -13.67 -8.19
C GLU A 315 -5.28 -14.93 -7.35
N ARG A 316 -4.30 -15.84 -7.33
CA ARG A 316 -4.38 -17.10 -6.59
C ARG A 316 -4.48 -16.87 -5.09
N ILE A 317 -3.56 -16.08 -4.53
CA ILE A 317 -3.54 -15.81 -3.09
C ILE A 317 -4.75 -14.99 -2.68
N TYR A 318 -5.13 -13.98 -3.49
CA TYR A 318 -6.32 -13.16 -3.23
C TYR A 318 -7.58 -14.00 -3.10
N ARG A 319 -7.79 -14.97 -4.01
CA ARG A 319 -8.94 -15.89 -3.95
C ARG A 319 -9.00 -16.66 -2.63
N GLU A 320 -7.86 -17.17 -2.17
CA GLU A 320 -7.75 -17.96 -0.94
C GLU A 320 -8.01 -17.11 0.31
N VAL A 321 -7.41 -15.92 0.41
CA VAL A 321 -7.60 -15.04 1.56
C VAL A 321 -8.99 -14.40 1.56
N TYR A 322 -9.50 -13.98 0.40
CA TYR A 322 -10.83 -13.38 0.27
C TYR A 322 -11.94 -14.37 0.64
N GLY A 323 -11.78 -15.65 0.30
CA GLY A 323 -12.72 -16.71 0.70
C GLY A 323 -12.85 -16.87 2.22
N ARG A 324 -11.81 -16.51 2.98
CA ARG A 324 -11.73 -16.64 4.45
C ARG A 324 -11.95 -15.32 5.20
N ALA A 325 -11.92 -14.19 4.48
CA ALA A 325 -12.03 -12.86 5.05
C ALA A 325 -13.42 -12.61 5.67
N ASP A 326 -13.45 -11.90 6.79
CA ASP A 326 -14.65 -11.26 7.29
C ASP A 326 -15.03 -10.07 6.39
N LYS A 327 -16.05 -10.28 5.55
CA LYS A 327 -16.55 -9.30 4.58
C LYS A 327 -17.22 -8.10 5.24
N GLN A 328 -17.78 -8.25 6.46
CA GLN A 328 -18.38 -7.12 7.18
C GLN A 328 -17.30 -6.20 7.73
N ILE A 329 -16.22 -6.77 8.28
CA ILE A 329 -15.05 -5.98 8.69
C ILE A 329 -14.42 -5.30 7.47
N LEU A 330 -14.22 -6.03 6.37
CA LEU A 330 -13.68 -5.47 5.13
C LEU A 330 -14.50 -4.27 4.64
N ALA A 331 -15.83 -4.38 4.62
CA ALA A 331 -16.72 -3.29 4.22
C ALA A 331 -16.60 -2.07 5.14
N ARG A 332 -16.42 -2.26 6.47
CA ARG A 332 -16.20 -1.14 7.41
C ARG A 332 -14.85 -0.46 7.24
N ILE A 333 -13.83 -1.21 6.80
CA ILE A 333 -12.50 -0.65 6.50
C ILE A 333 -12.57 0.17 5.22
N VAL A 334 -13.12 -0.39 4.14
CA VAL A 334 -13.28 0.28 2.84
C VAL A 334 -14.19 1.50 2.97
N GLY A 335 -15.26 1.42 3.75
CA GLY A 335 -16.20 2.50 4.01
C GLY A 335 -15.87 3.34 5.24
N ALA A 336 -14.59 3.47 5.60
CA ALA A 336 -14.19 4.21 6.79
C ALA A 336 -14.69 5.66 6.73
N ARG A 337 -15.32 6.11 7.83
CA ARG A 337 -15.82 7.48 7.93
C ARG A 337 -14.67 8.47 8.06
N VAL A 338 -14.77 9.57 7.31
CA VAL A 338 -13.86 10.71 7.35
C VAL A 338 -14.46 11.86 8.17
N PRO A 339 -13.64 12.71 8.82
CA PRO A 339 -14.14 13.83 9.62
C PRO A 339 -14.58 15.01 8.73
N GLN A 340 -15.26 16.02 9.31
CA GLN A 340 -15.77 17.18 8.55
C GLN A 340 -14.65 17.95 7.83
N GLU A 341 -13.48 18.03 8.45
CA GLU A 341 -12.28 18.72 7.94
C GLU A 341 -11.82 18.15 6.60
N TYR A 342 -12.07 16.87 6.33
CA TYR A 342 -11.82 16.26 5.03
C TYR A 342 -12.67 16.94 3.94
N PHE A 343 -13.97 17.15 4.20
CA PHE A 343 -14.88 17.79 3.25
C PHE A 343 -14.55 19.26 3.03
N VAL A 344 -14.05 19.96 4.06
CA VAL A 344 -13.53 21.33 3.92
C VAL A 344 -12.31 21.35 2.99
N THR A 345 -11.42 20.36 3.11
CA THR A 345 -10.25 20.23 2.22
C THR A 345 -10.67 19.88 0.80
N LEU A 346 -11.67 19.01 0.64
CA LEU A 346 -12.24 18.65 -0.65
C LEU A 346 -12.92 19.86 -1.34
N GLU A 347 -13.75 20.64 -0.63
CA GLU A 347 -14.33 21.88 -1.16
C GLU A 347 -13.25 22.81 -1.69
N ARG A 348 -12.21 23.02 -0.89
CA ARG A 348 -11.08 23.86 -1.26
C ARG A 348 -10.36 23.35 -2.51
N ALA A 349 -10.16 22.03 -2.60
CA ALA A 349 -9.57 21.40 -3.77
C ALA A 349 -10.40 21.62 -5.03
N LEU A 350 -11.72 21.48 -4.92
CA LEU A 350 -12.66 21.66 -6.03
C LEU A 350 -12.74 23.13 -6.47
N ARG A 351 -12.76 24.06 -5.51
CA ARG A 351 -12.84 25.51 -5.78
C ARG A 351 -11.55 26.10 -6.33
N ARG A 352 -10.39 25.63 -5.87
CA ARG A 352 -9.07 26.11 -6.32
C ARG A 352 -8.47 25.30 -7.47
N GLY A 353 -9.14 24.23 -7.88
CA GLY A 353 -8.67 23.39 -8.97
C GLY A 353 -8.76 24.10 -10.31
N GLU A 354 -7.81 23.81 -11.18
CA GLU A 354 -7.76 24.27 -12.56
C GLU A 354 -7.59 23.06 -13.48
N VAL A 355 -8.30 23.09 -14.61
CA VAL A 355 -8.06 22.19 -15.74
C VAL A 355 -7.20 22.95 -16.74
N THR A 356 -6.03 22.42 -17.07
CA THR A 356 -5.16 22.92 -18.12
C THR A 356 -4.96 21.83 -19.16
N ASP A 357 -5.57 21.98 -20.33
CA ASP A 357 -5.55 20.96 -21.39
C ASP A 357 -6.09 19.61 -20.86
N PHE A 358 -5.23 18.60 -20.72
CA PHE A 358 -5.54 17.26 -20.17
C PHE A 358 -5.04 17.05 -18.74
N ALA A 359 -4.64 18.12 -18.04
CA ALA A 359 -4.12 18.07 -16.67
C ALA A 359 -5.01 18.82 -15.68
N VAL A 360 -5.17 18.28 -14.48
CA VAL A 360 -5.80 18.99 -13.34
C VAL A 360 -4.74 19.34 -12.33
N THR A 361 -4.74 20.58 -11.85
CA THR A 361 -3.88 21.01 -10.76
C THR A 361 -4.71 21.67 -9.67
N THR A 362 -4.45 21.36 -8.40
CA THR A 362 -5.12 22.06 -7.28
C THR A 362 -4.23 22.24 -6.06
N TRP A 363 -4.56 23.27 -5.29
CA TRP A 363 -3.86 23.68 -4.08
C TRP A 363 -4.74 23.56 -2.84
N LEU A 364 -4.33 22.68 -1.92
CA LEU A 364 -5.03 22.43 -0.67
C LEU A 364 -4.68 23.44 0.43
N GLY A 365 -3.61 24.23 0.30
CA GLY A 365 -3.12 25.06 1.40
C GLY A 365 -2.50 24.23 2.51
N ALA A 366 -2.64 24.68 3.76
CA ALA A 366 -2.13 23.96 4.91
C ALA A 366 -2.85 22.62 5.07
N ILE A 367 -2.06 21.56 5.23
CA ILE A 367 -2.53 20.19 5.42
C ILE A 367 -1.93 19.58 6.67
N ASP A 368 -2.74 18.80 7.40
CA ASP A 368 -2.30 18.15 8.64
C ASP A 368 -1.50 16.85 8.38
N HIS A 369 -1.66 16.27 7.20
CA HIS A 369 -1.04 15.03 6.78
C HIS A 369 -0.98 14.93 5.26
N SER A 370 -0.01 14.17 4.75
CA SER A 370 0.24 14.01 3.31
C SER A 370 -0.80 13.15 2.58
N ASP A 371 -1.50 12.25 3.26
CA ASP A 371 -2.38 11.29 2.56
C ASP A 371 -3.53 11.99 1.82
N VAL A 372 -3.98 13.16 2.31
CA VAL A 372 -5.06 13.92 1.68
C VAL A 372 -4.70 14.40 0.27
N VAL A 373 -3.42 14.69 -0.03
CA VAL A 373 -3.04 15.07 -1.40
C VAL A 373 -3.21 13.90 -2.37
N ALA A 374 -2.88 12.68 -1.92
CA ALA A 374 -3.05 11.46 -2.70
C ALA A 374 -4.54 11.12 -2.90
N GLU A 375 -5.33 11.19 -1.82
CA GLU A 375 -6.78 10.92 -1.86
C GLU A 375 -7.52 11.83 -2.84
N ILE A 376 -7.24 13.13 -2.79
CA ILE A 376 -7.86 14.10 -3.69
C ILE A 376 -7.36 13.91 -5.12
N ALA A 377 -6.09 13.52 -5.31
CA ALA A 377 -5.57 13.24 -6.66
C ALA A 377 -6.27 12.04 -7.30
N ASP A 378 -6.48 10.96 -6.52
CA ASP A 378 -7.23 9.78 -6.95
C ASP A 378 -8.67 10.13 -7.36
N LEU A 379 -9.33 11.00 -6.59
CA LEU A 379 -10.68 11.47 -6.90
C LEU A 379 -10.73 12.26 -8.22
N LEU A 380 -9.81 13.22 -8.39
CA LEU A 380 -9.80 14.12 -9.55
C LEU A 380 -9.37 13.43 -10.85
N LEU A 381 -8.60 12.34 -10.77
CA LEU A 381 -8.17 11.56 -11.94
C LEU A 381 -9.35 10.93 -12.70
N ARG A 382 -10.50 10.77 -12.03
CA ARG A 382 -11.73 10.22 -12.62
C ARG A 382 -12.41 11.16 -13.62
N MET A 383 -11.96 12.41 -13.73
CA MET A 383 -12.54 13.38 -14.66
C MET A 383 -12.29 12.96 -16.12
N GLU A 384 -13.35 12.95 -16.92
CA GLU A 384 -13.28 12.63 -18.34
C GLU A 384 -12.32 13.57 -19.09
N GLY A 385 -11.50 12.99 -19.97
CA GLY A 385 -10.50 13.72 -20.77
C GLY A 385 -9.22 14.08 -20.02
N ILE A 386 -9.14 13.84 -18.71
CA ILE A 386 -7.93 14.11 -17.91
C ILE A 386 -6.99 12.92 -17.96
N ARG A 387 -5.71 13.22 -18.21
CA ARG A 387 -4.61 12.24 -18.22
C ARG A 387 -3.68 12.39 -17.03
N TRP A 388 -3.63 13.57 -16.43
CA TRP A 388 -2.70 13.94 -15.38
C TRP A 388 -3.39 14.72 -14.27
N VAL A 389 -3.03 14.47 -13.02
CA VAL A 389 -3.45 15.25 -11.87
C VAL A 389 -2.24 15.55 -10.99
N MET A 390 -2.11 16.80 -10.54
CA MET A 390 -1.22 17.18 -9.45
C MET A 390 -2.00 17.89 -8.35
N VAL A 391 -2.00 17.31 -7.16
CA VAL A 391 -2.57 17.93 -5.96
C VAL A 391 -1.42 18.26 -5.02
N ALA A 392 -1.38 19.49 -4.54
CA ALA A 392 -0.36 19.93 -3.61
C ALA A 392 -0.96 20.60 -2.36
N GLY A 393 -0.24 20.51 -1.26
CA GLY A 393 -0.48 21.25 -0.03
C GLY A 393 0.84 21.52 0.68
N HIS A 394 0.78 22.07 1.89
CA HIS A 394 1.99 22.28 2.69
C HIS A 394 1.83 21.92 4.16
N THR A 395 2.96 21.49 4.71
CA THR A 395 3.23 21.50 6.15
C THR A 395 4.05 22.76 6.47
N PRO A 396 4.34 23.07 7.75
CA PRO A 396 5.19 24.21 8.09
C PRO A 396 6.60 24.16 7.47
N GLU A 397 7.13 22.98 7.17
CA GLU A 397 8.53 22.79 6.73
C GLU A 397 8.68 22.56 5.22
N ARG A 398 7.61 22.17 4.53
CA ARG A 398 7.69 21.66 3.15
C ARG A 398 6.37 21.70 2.42
N LEU A 399 6.44 21.87 1.10
CA LEU A 399 5.40 21.46 0.17
C LEU A 399 5.37 19.94 0.04
N VAL A 400 4.18 19.40 -0.14
CA VAL A 400 3.94 17.99 -0.48
C VAL A 400 2.99 17.96 -1.66
N ALA A 401 3.33 17.20 -2.70
CA ALA A 401 2.45 17.00 -3.84
C ALA A 401 2.33 15.53 -4.22
N SER A 402 1.16 15.17 -4.77
CA SER A 402 0.88 13.87 -5.33
C SER A 402 0.52 14.00 -6.80
N LEU A 403 1.19 13.19 -7.63
CA LEU A 403 0.98 13.12 -9.06
C LEU A 403 0.26 11.81 -9.39
N ARG A 404 -0.70 11.91 -10.30
CA ARG A 404 -1.41 10.76 -10.88
C ARG A 404 -1.43 10.86 -12.39
N ALA A 405 -1.16 9.76 -13.06
CA ALA A 405 -1.40 9.60 -14.49
C ALA A 405 -2.45 8.49 -14.70
N PHE A 406 -3.35 8.70 -15.66
CA PHE A 406 -4.45 7.77 -15.95
C PHE A 406 -3.95 6.40 -16.44
N ARG A 407 -2.80 6.39 -17.12
CA ARG A 407 -2.12 5.21 -17.66
C ARG A 407 -0.62 5.45 -17.66
N ALA A 408 0.19 4.42 -17.88
CA ALA A 408 1.63 4.59 -18.06
C ALA A 408 1.92 5.65 -19.13
N THR A 409 2.88 6.52 -18.82
CA THR A 409 3.20 7.72 -19.61
C THR A 409 4.69 7.78 -19.91
N ASP A 410 5.06 8.61 -20.89
CA ASP A 410 6.44 8.96 -21.20
C ASP A 410 6.56 10.50 -21.17
N PRO A 411 7.25 11.08 -20.17
CA PRO A 411 7.95 10.41 -19.07
C PRO A 411 7.01 9.79 -18.00
N PRO A 412 7.43 8.72 -17.29
CA PRO A 412 6.75 8.16 -16.12
C PRO A 412 6.44 9.19 -15.03
N ALA A 413 5.35 9.00 -14.26
CA ALA A 413 5.00 9.91 -13.16
C ALA A 413 6.11 10.05 -12.10
N GLY A 414 6.82 8.96 -11.80
CA GLY A 414 7.98 8.97 -10.91
C GLY A 414 9.11 9.89 -11.38
N ASP A 415 9.41 9.86 -12.68
CA ASP A 415 10.44 10.69 -13.30
C ASP A 415 10.03 12.15 -13.34
N VAL A 416 8.76 12.43 -13.70
CA VAL A 416 8.21 13.80 -13.62
C VAL A 416 8.32 14.35 -12.21
N ALA A 417 7.95 13.56 -11.19
CA ALA A 417 8.04 13.99 -9.79
C ALA A 417 9.49 14.26 -9.37
N HIS A 418 10.43 13.42 -9.79
CA HIS A 418 11.85 13.60 -9.53
C HIS A 418 12.33 14.95 -10.09
N ASP A 419 12.06 15.20 -11.37
CA ASP A 419 12.54 16.37 -12.12
C ASP A 419 12.00 17.70 -11.58
N ILE A 420 10.77 17.73 -11.04
CA ILE A 420 10.14 18.98 -10.59
C ILE A 420 10.28 19.26 -9.08
N SER A 421 10.81 18.32 -8.29
CA SER A 421 10.67 18.34 -6.82
C SER A 421 11.57 19.32 -6.06
N ASP A 422 12.70 19.77 -6.63
CA ASP A 422 13.77 20.50 -5.90
C ASP A 422 14.13 19.85 -4.53
N GLY A 423 13.90 18.55 -4.39
CA GLY A 423 13.86 17.85 -3.11
C GLY A 423 13.74 16.35 -3.29
N PHE A 424 12.82 15.71 -2.58
CA PHE A 424 12.58 14.28 -2.74
C PHE A 424 11.38 14.08 -3.67
N GLY A 425 11.60 13.47 -4.83
CA GLY A 425 10.56 13.12 -5.79
C GLY A 425 10.80 11.72 -6.37
N GLY A 426 9.74 10.93 -6.49
CA GLY A 426 9.80 9.59 -7.04
C GLY A 426 8.46 8.87 -7.04
N GLY A 427 8.42 7.68 -7.63
CA GLY A 427 7.21 6.88 -7.75
C GLY A 427 7.30 5.84 -8.88
N HIS A 428 6.13 5.41 -9.34
CA HIS A 428 5.93 4.48 -10.46
C HIS A 428 5.43 5.22 -11.71
N ASP A 429 5.06 4.48 -12.75
CA ASP A 429 4.61 5.02 -14.03
C ASP A 429 3.37 5.92 -13.93
N THR A 430 2.48 5.64 -12.98
CA THR A 430 1.17 6.31 -12.84
C THR A 430 0.96 7.01 -11.51
N PHE A 431 1.83 6.81 -10.53
CA PHE A 431 1.70 7.35 -9.17
C PHE A 431 3.04 7.87 -8.73
N ALA A 432 3.08 9.12 -8.30
CA ALA A 432 4.30 9.67 -7.72
C ALA A 432 3.98 10.65 -6.61
N ALA A 433 4.97 10.84 -5.75
CA ALA A 433 4.92 11.82 -4.69
C ALA A 433 6.20 12.63 -4.72
N LEU A 434 6.08 13.88 -4.30
CA LEU A 434 7.22 14.73 -4.09
C LEU A 434 7.08 15.62 -2.87
N GLN A 435 8.22 16.03 -2.35
CA GLN A 435 8.36 16.96 -1.25
C GLN A 435 9.44 17.98 -1.58
N ARG A 436 9.11 19.25 -1.35
CA ARG A 436 10.06 20.36 -1.47
C ARG A 436 10.16 21.11 -0.15
N PRO A 437 11.35 21.21 0.47
CA PRO A 437 11.53 22.08 1.62
C PRO A 437 11.08 23.51 1.31
N LEU A 438 10.42 24.15 2.28
CA LEU A 438 10.08 25.57 2.20
C LEU A 438 11.11 26.38 2.98
N GLY A 439 11.56 27.50 2.40
CA GLY A 439 12.33 28.49 3.13
C GLY A 439 11.51 29.12 4.27
N PRO A 440 12.15 29.64 5.33
CA PRO A 440 11.44 30.19 6.49
C PRO A 440 10.51 31.37 6.16
N ASP A 441 10.82 32.11 5.10
CA ASP A 441 10.05 33.27 4.64
C ASP A 441 9.41 33.03 3.25
N GLU A 442 9.46 31.80 2.74
CA GLU A 442 8.91 31.46 1.42
C GLU A 442 7.39 31.34 1.50
N ASP A 443 6.66 32.09 0.68
CA ASP A 443 5.21 31.98 0.58
C ASP A 443 4.80 30.64 -0.08
N PRO A 444 4.06 29.76 0.62
CA PRO A 444 3.66 28.45 0.09
C PRO A 444 2.82 28.53 -1.20
N TRP A 445 2.10 29.63 -1.43
CA TRP A 445 1.30 29.81 -2.64
C TRP A 445 2.17 30.09 -3.87
N THR A 446 3.11 31.03 -3.77
CA THR A 446 4.10 31.32 -4.82
C THR A 446 4.91 30.07 -5.14
N ALA A 447 5.38 29.41 -4.09
CA ALA A 447 6.03 28.12 -4.09
C ALA A 447 5.26 27.02 -4.87
N TYR A 448 3.96 26.94 -4.68
CA TYR A 448 3.08 26.05 -5.44
C TYR A 448 2.95 26.47 -6.91
N GLY A 449 2.85 27.77 -7.19
CA GLY A 449 2.78 28.30 -8.56
C GLY A 449 3.96 27.85 -9.42
N ASP A 450 5.17 27.94 -8.88
CA ASP A 450 6.39 27.49 -9.56
C ASP A 450 6.37 25.97 -9.82
N LEU A 451 5.96 25.18 -8.81
CA LEU A 451 5.84 23.73 -8.93
C LEU A 451 4.80 23.33 -9.99
N ARG A 452 3.64 24.01 -9.99
CA ARG A 452 2.58 23.82 -10.97
C ARG A 452 3.07 24.11 -12.39
N ASP A 453 3.81 25.18 -12.57
CA ASP A 453 4.32 25.58 -13.88
C ASP A 453 5.35 24.58 -14.43
N ARG A 454 6.24 24.06 -13.57
CA ARG A 454 7.17 22.99 -13.93
C ARG A 454 6.43 21.71 -14.29
N PHE A 455 5.43 21.31 -13.49
CA PHE A 455 4.60 20.15 -13.78
C PHE A 455 3.90 20.25 -15.14
N LEU A 456 3.20 21.36 -15.39
CA LEU A 456 2.51 21.59 -16.67
C LEU A 456 3.48 21.60 -17.86
N GLY A 457 4.69 22.14 -17.66
CA GLY A 457 5.77 22.07 -18.65
C GLY A 457 6.23 20.65 -18.91
N ALA A 458 6.50 19.87 -17.86
CA ALA A 458 6.96 18.49 -17.95
C ALA A 458 5.96 17.58 -18.69
N VAL A 459 4.66 17.73 -18.40
CA VAL A 459 3.60 16.96 -19.08
C VAL A 459 3.17 17.58 -20.42
N ARG A 460 3.79 18.69 -20.83
CA ARG A 460 3.52 19.42 -22.09
C ARG A 460 2.06 19.87 -22.24
N ALA A 461 1.42 20.27 -21.16
CA ALA A 461 0.05 20.80 -21.17
C ALA A 461 0.00 22.22 -21.75
N LYS A 462 -0.98 22.49 -22.63
CA LYS A 462 -1.15 23.81 -23.24
C LYS A 462 -1.80 24.79 -22.27
N LYS A 463 -1.00 25.71 -21.69
CA LYS A 463 -1.49 26.77 -20.77
C LYS A 463 -2.62 27.63 -21.34
N THR A 464 -2.73 27.77 -22.68
CA THR A 464 -3.83 28.49 -23.34
C THR A 464 -5.21 27.84 -23.15
N LEU A 465 -5.26 26.58 -22.71
CA LEU A 465 -6.48 25.81 -22.47
C LEU A 465 -6.82 25.73 -20.98
N THR A 466 -6.43 26.74 -20.19
CA THR A 466 -6.70 26.78 -18.74
C THR A 466 -8.10 27.26 -18.45
N ARG A 467 -8.81 26.54 -17.57
CA ARG A 467 -10.13 26.91 -17.05
C ARG A 467 -10.29 26.45 -15.59
N PRO A 468 -11.15 27.11 -14.80
CA PRO A 468 -11.50 26.62 -13.47
C PRO A 468 -12.08 25.20 -13.51
N LEU A 469 -11.77 24.41 -12.49
CA LEU A 469 -12.32 23.05 -12.31
C LEU A 469 -13.82 23.10 -12.01
N THR A 470 -14.22 23.99 -11.11
CA THR A 470 -15.61 24.28 -10.78
C THR A 470 -15.98 25.68 -11.25
N LEU A 471 -17.23 25.85 -11.63
CA LEU A 471 -17.76 27.17 -11.98
C LEU A 471 -17.89 28.02 -10.71
N PRO A 472 -17.74 29.35 -10.80
CA PRO A 472 -18.07 30.25 -9.71
C PRO A 472 -19.51 30.01 -9.25
N PRO A 473 -19.84 30.17 -7.95
CA PRO A 473 -21.19 29.99 -7.43
C PRO A 473 -22.26 30.73 -8.26
N ASP A 474 -21.93 31.92 -8.74
CA ASP A 474 -22.86 32.79 -9.47
C ASP A 474 -23.14 32.32 -10.92
N ALA A 475 -22.27 31.48 -11.48
CA ALA A 475 -22.43 30.91 -12.82
C ALA A 475 -23.38 29.69 -12.85
N VAL A 476 -23.79 29.17 -11.68
CA VAL A 476 -24.69 28.00 -11.53
C VAL A 476 -26.17 28.41 -11.55
N THR A 477 -26.50 29.70 -11.77
CA THR A 477 -27.86 30.27 -11.74
C THR A 477 -28.82 29.82 -12.86
N ARG A 478 -28.49 28.76 -13.62
CA ARG A 478 -29.47 28.00 -14.41
C ARG A 478 -29.81 26.69 -13.70
N GLU A 479 -30.28 26.77 -12.47
CA GLU A 479 -31.04 25.67 -11.89
C GLU A 479 -32.36 25.53 -12.65
N VAL A 480 -32.56 24.38 -13.30
CA VAL A 480 -33.90 23.91 -13.65
C VAL A 480 -34.66 23.79 -12.34
N PRO A 481 -35.77 24.50 -12.14
CA PRO A 481 -36.49 24.44 -10.87
C PRO A 481 -36.93 23.00 -10.61
N PRO A 482 -36.94 22.54 -9.34
CA PRO A 482 -37.49 21.24 -9.01
C PRO A 482 -38.92 21.15 -9.56
N PRO A 483 -39.35 19.99 -10.10
CA PRO A 483 -40.71 19.85 -10.62
C PRO A 483 -41.69 20.25 -9.53
N GLY A 484 -42.46 21.32 -9.79
CA GLY A 484 -43.45 21.84 -8.86
C GLY A 484 -44.46 20.76 -8.46
N PRO A 485 -45.11 20.88 -7.29
CA PRO A 485 -46.05 19.87 -6.81
C PRO A 485 -47.15 19.65 -7.85
N ALA A 486 -47.32 18.39 -8.24
CA ALA A 486 -48.29 17.96 -9.24
C ALA A 486 -49.65 18.59 -8.97
N SER A 487 -50.14 19.38 -9.93
CA SER A 487 -51.48 19.96 -9.88
C SER A 487 -52.51 18.84 -9.75
N LYS A 488 -53.18 18.80 -8.60
CA LYS A 488 -54.41 18.01 -8.41
C LYS A 488 -55.44 18.49 -9.43
N GLY A 489 -55.68 17.70 -10.47
CA GLY A 489 -56.76 18.02 -11.40
C GLY A 489 -56.72 17.27 -12.71
N ARG A 490 -57.07 15.98 -12.72
CA ARG A 490 -57.92 15.46 -13.80
C ARG A 490 -58.68 14.22 -13.37
N ARG A 491 -59.96 14.28 -13.70
CA ARG A 491 -61.06 13.39 -13.30
C ARG A 491 -60.82 11.95 -13.74
N ARG A 492 -61.19 11.00 -12.86
CA ARG A 492 -61.40 9.59 -13.18
C ARG A 492 -62.34 9.45 -14.39
N ARG A 493 -61.88 8.82 -15.47
CA ARG A 493 -62.77 8.17 -16.44
C ARG A 493 -62.90 6.70 -16.06
N LYS A 494 -64.14 6.22 -16.09
CA LYS A 494 -64.59 4.87 -15.76
C LYS A 494 -63.80 3.81 -16.57
N ALA A 495 -63.53 2.69 -15.90
CA ALA A 495 -63.04 1.46 -16.49
C ALA A 495 -64.06 0.86 -17.46
N GLU A 496 -63.57 0.37 -18.59
CA GLU A 496 -64.29 -0.50 -19.52
C GLU A 496 -63.52 -1.84 -19.55
N ALA A 497 -64.27 -2.94 -19.47
CA ALA A 497 -63.77 -4.28 -19.19
C ALA A 497 -62.96 -4.90 -20.35
N PRO A 498 -62.03 -5.83 -20.09
CA PRO A 498 -61.26 -6.48 -21.14
C PRO A 498 -62.10 -7.56 -21.85
N ARG A 499 -62.09 -7.55 -23.19
CA ARG A 499 -62.52 -8.67 -24.03
C ARG A 499 -61.36 -9.66 -24.17
N ALA A 500 -61.69 -10.94 -24.04
CA ALA A 500 -60.81 -12.08 -24.25
C ALA A 500 -60.43 -12.22 -25.74
N GLU A 501 -59.18 -12.56 -26.01
CA GLU A 501 -58.74 -13.11 -27.30
C GLU A 501 -58.56 -14.63 -27.17
N PRO A 502 -58.86 -15.41 -28.22
CA PRO A 502 -58.78 -16.86 -28.19
C PRO A 502 -57.41 -17.38 -28.63
N ASP A 503 -57.09 -18.58 -28.14
CA ASP A 503 -56.01 -19.46 -28.58
C ASP A 503 -56.03 -19.71 -30.09
N GLU A 504 -54.86 -19.65 -30.72
CA GLU A 504 -54.55 -20.50 -31.88
C GLU A 504 -53.13 -21.07 -31.76
N ALA A 505 -53.08 -22.40 -31.83
CA ALA A 505 -51.89 -23.23 -31.89
C ALA A 505 -51.54 -23.54 -33.34
N VAL A 506 -50.24 -23.48 -33.69
CA VAL A 506 -49.45 -24.50 -34.42
C VAL A 506 -48.00 -24.36 -33.99
#